data_AF-A0A529HQY0-F1
#
_entry.id   AF-A0A529HQY0-F1
#
_cell.length_a   1.000
_cell.length_b   1.000
_cell.length_c   1.000
_cell.angle_alpha   90.00
_cell.angle_beta   90.00
_cell.angle_gamma   90.00
#
_symmetry.space_group_name_H-M   'P 1'
#
loop_
_entity.id
_entity.type
_entity.pdbx_description
1 polymer ?
#
loop_
_entity_poly.entity_id
_entity_poly.type
_entity_poly.pdbx_seq_one_letter_code
_entity_poly.pdbx_strand_id
1 'polypeptide(L)' 'MTLAEENGPERGGDDLFAAEYVLGVLAADERQIASRRIEADAAFARLVDRWEVH' A
#
# COMPACT_ATOMS: atom_id res chain seq x y z
N MET A 1 21.95 12.50 0.09
CA MET A 1 21.38 12.24 1.43
C MET A 1 20.10 13.06 1.49
N THR A 2 18.86 12.56 1.56
CA THR A 2 18.25 11.23 1.57
C THR A 2 16.82 11.49 1.06
N LEU A 3 16.32 10.67 0.13
CA LEU A 3 15.07 10.88 -0.61
C LEU A 3 13.84 10.49 0.25
N ALA A 4 13.78 10.99 1.49
CA ALA A 4 12.91 10.46 2.55
C ALA A 4 12.08 11.53 3.27
N GLU A 5 11.78 12.67 2.65
CA GLU A 5 11.01 13.74 3.32
C GLU A 5 9.75 14.23 2.60
N GLU A 6 9.35 13.66 1.45
CA GLU A 6 8.18 14.13 0.68
C GLU A 6 6.88 13.35 0.94
N ASN A 7 6.87 12.48 1.95
CA ASN A 7 5.68 11.71 2.32
C ASN A 7 5.15 12.21 3.66
N GLY A 8 4.17 13.12 3.61
CA GLY A 8 3.39 13.49 4.80
C GLY A 8 2.95 12.21 5.54
N PRO A 9 2.90 12.23 6.88
CA PRO A 9 3.13 11.09 7.79
C PRO A 9 2.25 9.84 7.60
N GLU A 10 1.31 9.84 6.66
CA GLU A 10 0.37 8.74 6.41
C GLU A 10 0.35 8.25 4.94
N ARG A 11 0.74 9.06 3.93
CA ARG A 11 0.57 8.66 2.52
C ARG A 11 1.71 7.81 1.94
N GLY A 12 2.95 8.02 2.38
CA GLY A 12 4.09 7.26 1.84
C GLY A 12 4.16 5.82 2.32
N GLY A 13 3.69 5.58 3.55
CA GLY A 13 3.58 4.22 4.08
C GLY A 13 2.51 3.43 3.34
N ASP A 14 1.40 4.08 2.99
CA ASP A 14 0.31 3.44 2.25
C ASP A 14 0.65 3.08 0.81
N ASP A 15 1.39 3.95 0.12
CA ASP A 15 1.84 3.67 -1.24
C ASP A 15 2.82 2.48 -1.28
N LEU A 16 3.78 2.45 -0.35
CA LEU A 16 4.72 1.33 -0.23
C LEU A 16 4.00 0.03 0.17
N PHE A 17 3.10 0.10 1.15
CA PHE A 17 2.35 -1.07 1.62
C PHE A 17 1.41 -1.64 0.54
N ALA A 18 0.82 -0.78 -0.29
CA ALA A 18 0.05 -1.21 -1.45
C ALA A 18 0.94 -1.93 -2.50
N ALA A 19 2.14 -1.41 -2.76
CA ALA A 19 3.10 -2.05 -3.66
C ALA A 19 3.52 -3.44 -3.12
N GLU A 20 3.81 -3.54 -1.82
CA GLU A 20 4.19 -4.80 -1.17
C GLU A 20 3.07 -5.84 -1.22
N TYR A 21 1.81 -5.40 -1.10
CA TYR A 21 0.63 -6.26 -1.25
C TYR A 21 0.52 -6.83 -2.67
N VAL A 22 0.64 -5.98 -3.69
CA VAL A 22 0.55 -6.38 -5.12
C VAL A 22 1.71 -7.29 -5.51
N LEU A 23 2.93 -6.97 -5.07
CA LEU A 23 4.11 -7.79 -5.29
C LEU A 23 4.08 -9.12 -4.50
N GLY A 24 3.15 -9.27 -3.54
CA GLY A 24 2.99 -10.48 -2.74
C GLY A 24 4.12 -10.73 -1.75
N VAL A 25 4.86 -9.68 -1.34
CA VAL A 25 5.97 -9.77 -0.39
C VAL A 25 5.52 -9.68 1.07
N LEU A 26 4.29 -9.24 1.31
CA LEU A 26 3.67 -9.20 2.64
C LEU A 26 3.49 -10.60 3.24
N ALA A 27 3.66 -10.71 4.56
CA ALA A 27 3.30 -11.93 5.28
C ALA A 27 1.78 -12.18 5.25
N ALA A 28 1.36 -13.39 5.57
CA ALA A 28 -0.06 -13.78 5.51
C ALA A 28 -0.98 -12.90 6.38
N ASP A 29 -0.52 -12.49 7.57
CA ASP A 29 -1.26 -11.60 8.47
C ASP A 29 -1.42 -10.19 7.87
N GLU A 30 -0.32 -9.62 7.37
CA GLU A 30 -0.31 -8.30 6.73
C GLU A 30 -1.16 -8.26 5.46
N ARG A 31 -1.13 -9.34 4.67
CA ARG A 31 -1.97 -9.49 3.49
C ARG A 31 -3.46 -9.48 3.85
N GLN A 32 -3.84 -10.08 4.98
CA GLN A 32 -5.21 -10.06 5.47
C GLN A 32 -5.62 -8.66 5.94
N ILE A 33 -4.71 -7.92 6.57
CA ILE A 33 -4.92 -6.52 6.96
C ILE A 33 -5.11 -5.66 5.71
N ALA A 34 -4.22 -5.78 4.72
CA ALA A 34 -4.31 -5.07 3.46
C ALA A 34 -5.63 -5.37 2.73
N SER A 35 -6.05 -6.63 2.67
CA SER A 35 -7.33 -7.02 2.06
C SER A 35 -8.52 -6.33 2.74
N ARG A 36 -8.57 -6.31 4.08
CA ARG A 36 -9.61 -5.58 4.83
C ARG A 36 -9.56 -4.08 4.60
N ARG A 37 -8.35 -3.52 4.44
CA ARG A 37 -8.17 -2.09 4.13
C ARG A 37 -8.63 -1.76 2.72
N ILE A 38 -8.41 -2.62 1.73
CA ILE A 38 -8.94 -2.44 0.37
C ILE A 38 -10.48 -2.38 0.39
N GLU A 39 -11.11 -3.23 1.21
CA GLU A 39 -12.57 -3.23 1.37
C GLU A 39 -13.11 -2.00 2.13
N ALA A 40 -12.38 -1.53 3.15
CA ALA A 40 -12.83 -0.43 4.01
C ALA A 40 -12.41 0.96 3.52
N ASP A 41 -11.31 1.06 2.77
CA ASP A 41 -10.68 2.31 2.36
C ASP A 41 -10.51 2.37 0.83
N ALA A 42 -11.37 3.16 0.20
CA ALA A 42 -11.38 3.32 -1.24
C ALA A 42 -10.13 4.04 -1.79
N ALA A 43 -9.41 4.81 -0.96
CA ALA A 43 -8.17 5.46 -1.39
C ALA A 43 -7.03 4.45 -1.48
N PHE A 44 -6.90 3.58 -0.48
CA PHE A 44 -5.96 2.45 -0.50
C PHE A 44 -6.27 1.47 -1.63
N ALA A 45 -7.54 1.14 -1.86
CA ALA A 45 -7.95 0.31 -2.99
C ALA A 45 -7.48 0.88 -4.35
N ARG A 46 -7.57 2.20 -4.54
CA ARG A 46 -7.08 2.86 -5.76
C ARG A 46 -5.55 2.85 -5.88
N LEU A 47 -4.82 2.83 -4.77
CA LEU A 47 -3.36 2.67 -4.81
C LEU A 47 -3.00 1.26 -5.28
N VAL A 48 -3.64 0.23 -4.72
CA VAL A 48 -3.45 -1.17 -5.12
C VAL A 48 -3.79 -1.37 -6.61
N ASP A 49 -4.93 -0.86 -7.09
CA ASP A 49 -5.32 -0.91 -8.50
C ASP A 49 -4.29 -0.26 -9.42
N ARG A 50 -3.74 0.91 -9.04
CA ARG A 50 -2.67 1.58 -9.79
C ARG A 50 -1.44 0.68 -9.92
N TRP A 51 -1.07 -0.03 -8.86
CA TRP A 51 0.08 -0.93 -8.85
C TRP A 51 -0.18 -2.23 -9.62
N GLU A 52 -1.41 -2.77 -9.64
CA GLU A 52 -1.75 -3.97 -10.43
C GLU A 52 -1.78 -3.72 -11.94
N VAL A 53 -1.98 -2.47 -12.37
CA VAL A 53 -2.02 -2.09 -13.80
C VAL A 53 -0.62 -1.83 -14.37
N HIS A 54 0.43 -1.72 -13.53
CA HIS A 54 1.83 -1.61 -13.96
C HIS A 54 2.50 -2.97 -14.09
#